data_AF-A0A936E2A3-F1
#
_entry.id   AF-A0A936E2A3-F1
#
_cell.length_a   1.000
_cell.length_b   1.000
_cell.length_c   1.000
_cell.angle_alpha   90.00
_cell.angle_beta   90.00
_cell.angle_gamma   90.00
#
_symmetry.space_group_name_H-M   'P 1'
#
loop_
_entity.id
_entity.type
_entity.pdbx_description
1 polymer ?
#
loop_
_entity_poly.entity_id
_entity_poly.type
_entity_poly.pdbx_seq_one_letter_code
_entity_poly.pdbx_strand_id
1 'polypeptide(L)'
;MEDTHLHRATDQALAQAFKEIEAKDRLLLNYYYFDDLTLKEIGVLMSVHEATISRWLARAQREVKKKTEEILQRTHGMRRAEVAECLQIAARTEMDVRKILT
;
A
#
# COMPACT_ATOMS: atom_id res chain seq x y z
N MET A 1 11.36 -5.48 -21.76
CA MET A 1 10.17 -6.36 -21.89
C MET A 1 9.80 -7.00 -20.55
N GLU A 2 10.79 -7.32 -19.71
CA GLU A 2 10.58 -7.87 -18.36
C GLU A 2 9.98 -6.84 -17.38
N ASP A 3 10.42 -5.57 -17.44
CA ASP A 3 9.93 -4.49 -16.56
C ASP A 3 8.41 -4.28 -16.63
N THR A 4 7.80 -4.42 -17.80
CA THR A 4 6.36 -4.19 -18.01
C THR A 4 5.50 -5.29 -17.37
N HIS A 5 6.03 -6.52 -17.28
CA HIS A 5 5.35 -7.62 -16.60
C HIS A 5 5.44 -7.45 -15.09
N LEU A 6 6.63 -7.09 -14.60
CA LEU A 6 6.90 -6.89 -13.19
C LEU A 6 6.08 -5.74 -12.60
N HIS A 7 5.94 -4.64 -13.35
CA HIS A 7 5.08 -3.51 -12.99
C HIS A 7 3.62 -3.93 -12.84
N ARG A 8 3.05 -4.62 -13.85
CA ARG A 8 1.66 -5.10 -13.80
C ARG A 8 1.40 -6.09 -12.66
N ALA A 9 2.33 -7.00 -12.41
CA ALA A 9 2.24 -7.93 -11.28
C ALA A 9 2.21 -7.18 -9.94
N THR A 10 3.03 -6.12 -9.83
CA THR A 10 3.09 -5.28 -8.63
C THR A 10 1.80 -4.49 -8.42
N ASP A 11 1.23 -3.90 -9.48
CA ASP A 11 -0.07 -3.20 -9.40
C ASP A 11 -1.18 -4.14 -8.93
N GLN A 12 -1.27 -5.34 -9.52
CA GLN A 12 -2.28 -6.34 -9.16
C GLN A 12 -2.11 -6.82 -7.72
N ALA A 13 -0.86 -7.06 -7.30
CA ALA A 13 -0.57 -7.47 -5.94
C ALA A 13 -0.89 -6.37 -4.93
N LEU A 14 -0.61 -5.10 -5.25
CA LEU A 14 -0.91 -3.96 -4.39
C LEU A 14 -2.43 -3.73 -4.28
N ALA A 15 -3.17 -3.84 -5.39
CA ALA A 15 -4.63 -3.76 -5.39
C ALA A 15 -5.26 -4.82 -4.48
N GLN A 16 -4.76 -6.05 -4.61
CA GLN A 16 -5.23 -7.17 -3.81
C GLN A 16 -4.83 -7.02 -2.34
N ALA A 17 -3.59 -6.58 -2.06
CA ALA A 17 -3.11 -6.30 -0.71
C ALA A 17 -4.00 -5.27 -0.01
N PHE A 18 -4.34 -4.17 -0.70
CA PHE A 18 -5.22 -3.15 -0.15
C PHE A 18 -6.61 -3.69 0.18
N LYS A 19 -7.16 -4.59 -0.65
CA LYS A 19 -8.45 -5.27 -0.36
C LYS A 19 -8.35 -6.22 0.84
N GLU A 20 -7.19 -6.79 1.13
CA GLU A 20 -6.97 -7.76 2.19
C GLU A 20 -6.64 -7.16 3.57
N ILE A 21 -6.14 -5.92 3.66
CA ILE A 21 -5.89 -5.28 4.97
C ILE A 21 -7.20 -4.94 5.71
N GLU A 22 -7.10 -4.58 6.99
CA GLU A 22 -8.27 -4.19 7.78
C GLU A 22 -8.96 -2.94 7.20
N ALA A 23 -10.29 -2.90 7.31
CA ALA A 23 -11.09 -1.78 6.79
C ALA A 23 -10.66 -0.41 7.38
N LYS A 24 -10.24 -0.41 8.64
CA LYS A 24 -9.75 0.79 9.32
C LYS A 24 -8.42 1.28 8.73
N ASP A 25 -7.51 0.37 8.41
CA ASP A 25 -6.23 0.69 7.80
C ASP A 25 -6.42 1.21 6.37
N ARG A 26 -7.33 0.61 5.59
CA ARG A 26 -7.76 1.15 4.28
C ARG A 26 -8.29 2.57 4.40
N LEU A 27 -9.21 2.80 5.33
CA LEU A 27 -9.83 4.11 5.52
C LEU A 27 -8.78 5.17 5.89
N LEU A 28 -7.84 4.82 6.76
CA LEU A 28 -6.76 5.71 7.15
C LEU A 28 -5.84 6.06 5.96
N LEU A 29 -5.50 5.07 5.12
CA LEU A 29 -4.71 5.29 3.91
C LEU A 29 -5.47 6.15 2.89
N ASN A 30 -6.78 5.95 2.74
CA ASN A 30 -7.62 6.78 1.87
C ASN A 30 -7.62 8.24 2.35
N TYR A 31 -7.91 8.49 3.63
CA TYR A 31 -7.89 9.85 4.15
C TYR A 31 -6.55 10.56 3.91
N TYR A 32 -5.44 9.85 4.10
CA TYR A 32 -4.11 10.45 3.98
C TYR A 32 -3.65 10.66 2.53
N TYR A 33 -3.94 9.74 1.61
CA TYR A 33 -3.39 9.78 0.25
C TYR A 33 -4.37 10.23 -0.85
N PHE A 34 -5.67 10.14 -0.57
CA PHE A 34 -6.74 10.40 -1.55
C PHE A 34 -7.51 11.66 -1.20
N ASP A 35 -7.84 11.81 0.08
CA ASP A 35 -8.56 12.99 0.57
C ASP A 35 -7.58 14.10 1.03
N ASP A 36 -6.26 13.86 0.89
CA ASP A 36 -5.17 14.76 1.25
C ASP A 36 -5.27 15.34 2.68
N LEU A 37 -5.92 14.60 3.60
CA LEU A 37 -6.06 15.01 4.99
C LEU A 37 -4.76 14.85 5.75
N THR A 38 -4.42 15.85 6.54
CA THR A 38 -3.30 15.80 7.46
C THR A 38 -3.56 14.80 8.60
N LEU A 39 -2.48 14.29 9.22
CA LEU A 39 -2.58 13.41 10.40
C LEU A 39 -3.40 14.05 11.53
N LYS A 40 -3.34 15.38 11.65
CA LYS A 40 -4.10 16.15 12.62
C LYS A 40 -5.59 16.14 12.30
N GLU A 41 -5.99 16.40 11.06
CA GLU A 41 -7.39 16.37 10.62
C GLU A 41 -8.00 14.97 10.77
N ILE A 42 -7.24 13.94 10.40
CA ILE A 42 -7.63 12.54 10.62
C ILE A 42 -7.78 12.24 12.12
N GLY A 43 -6.87 12.75 12.95
CA GLY A 43 -6.95 12.61 14.40
C GLY A 43 -8.24 13.19 14.98
N VAL A 44 -8.63 14.38 14.51
CA VAL A 44 -9.91 15.00 14.86
C VAL A 44 -11.08 14.13 14.43
N LEU A 45 -11.10 13.67 13.17
CA LEU A 45 -12.18 12.84 12.62
C LEU A 45 -12.33 11.51 13.36
N MET A 46 -11.22 10.89 13.76
CA MET A 46 -11.19 9.61 14.46
C MET A 46 -11.19 9.76 15.99
N SER A 47 -11.29 10.99 16.52
CA SER A 47 -11.27 11.29 17.96
C SER A 47 -10.03 10.72 18.70
N VAL A 48 -8.86 10.83 18.09
CA VAL A 48 -7.57 10.41 18.67
C VAL A 48 -6.46 11.42 18.39
N HIS A 49 -5.35 11.34 19.13
CA HIS A 49 -4.21 12.21 18.89
C HIS A 49 -3.51 11.92 17.55
N GLU A 50 -2.94 12.96 16.96
CA GLU A 50 -2.11 12.90 15.74
C GLU A 50 -1.01 11.83 15.82
N ALA A 51 -0.33 11.72 16.97
CA ALA A 51 0.70 10.70 17.19
C ALA A 51 0.14 9.27 17.09
N THR A 52 -1.13 9.05 17.47
CA THR A 52 -1.80 7.75 17.30
C THR A 52 -2.09 7.46 15.83
N ILE A 53 -2.57 8.45 15.08
CA ILE A 53 -2.77 8.34 13.63
C ILE A 53 -1.45 8.06 12.90
N SER A 54 -0.36 8.76 13.25
CA SER A 54 0.97 8.50 12.69
C SER A 54 1.40 7.04 12.88
N ARG A 55 1.24 6.49 14.10
CA ARG A 55 1.56 5.09 14.39
C ARG A 55 0.68 4.12 13.62
N TRP A 56 -0.62 4.40 13.50
CA TRP A 56 -1.54 3.58 12.72
C TRP A 56 -1.21 3.64 11.23
N LEU A 57 -0.87 4.81 10.68
CA LEU A 57 -0.51 4.97 9.28
C LEU A 57 0.77 4.18 8.95
N ALA A 58 1.80 4.29 9.79
CA ALA A 58 3.02 3.51 9.64
C ALA A 58 2.78 1.99 9.74
N ARG A 59 1.83 1.56 10.58
CA ARG A 59 1.39 0.15 10.64
C ARG A 59 0.68 -0.26 9.36
N ALA A 60 -0.29 0.52 8.89
CA ALA A 60 -1.06 0.24 7.69
C ALA A 60 -0.15 0.12 6.46
N GLN A 61 0.81 1.04 6.29
CA GLN A 61 1.82 0.99 5.22
C GLN A 61 2.65 -0.31 5.27
N ARG A 62 3.09 -0.73 6.47
CA ARG A 62 3.83 -1.99 6.64
C ARG A 62 2.97 -3.21 6.29
N GLU A 63 1.70 -3.19 6.66
CA GLU A 63 0.79 -4.30 6.37
C GLU A 63 0.53 -4.41 4.87
N VAL A 64 0.28 -3.29 4.18
CA VAL A 64 0.15 -3.25 2.71
C VAL A 64 1.39 -3.82 2.04
N LYS A 65 2.59 -3.38 2.45
CA LYS A 65 3.86 -3.89 1.91
C LYS A 65 3.96 -5.41 2.10
N LYS A 66 3.75 -5.89 3.34
CA LYS A 66 3.83 -7.31 3.68
C LYS A 66 2.85 -8.15 2.85
N LYS A 67 1.60 -7.70 2.73
CA LYS A 67 0.56 -8.38 1.92
C LYS A 67 0.93 -8.40 0.44
N THR A 68 1.49 -7.31 -0.08
CA THR A 68 1.95 -7.24 -1.47
C THR A 68 3.05 -8.26 -1.73
N GLU A 69 4.04 -8.36 -0.83
CA GLU A 69 5.10 -9.37 -0.91
C GLU A 69 4.54 -10.80 -0.88
N GLU A 70 3.61 -11.09 0.04
CA GLU A 70 2.93 -12.39 0.15
C GLU A 70 2.19 -12.75 -1.15
N ILE A 71 1.50 -11.79 -1.76
CA ILE A 71 0.72 -12.00 -3.00
C ILE A 71 1.65 -12.22 -4.19
N LEU A 72 2.72 -11.43 -4.33
CA LEU A 72 3.70 -11.61 -5.41
C LEU A 72 4.35 -13.01 -5.34
N GLN A 73 4.70 -13.46 -4.14
CA GLN A 73 5.24 -14.82 -3.94
C GLN A 73 4.21 -15.89 -4.27
N ARG A 74 2.97 -15.76 -3.76
CA ARG A 74 1.92 -16.77 -3.92
C ARG A 74 1.39 -16.87 -5.35
N THR A 75 1.15 -15.75 -6.01
CA THR A 75 0.48 -15.69 -7.32
C THR A 75 1.46 -15.83 -8.48
N HIS A 76 2.67 -15.28 -8.36
CA HIS A 76 3.65 -15.25 -9.45
C HIS A 76 4.86 -16.16 -9.20
N GLY A 77 4.93 -16.86 -8.05
CA GLY A 77 6.06 -17.74 -7.72
C GLY A 77 7.38 -17.00 -7.55
N MET A 78 7.34 -15.68 -7.36
CA MET A 78 8.52 -14.84 -7.31
C MET A 78 9.37 -15.15 -6.08
N ARG A 79 10.68 -15.25 -6.29
CA ARG A 79 11.68 -15.35 -5.22
C ARG A 79 11.84 -14.00 -4.54
N ARG A 80 12.39 -14.00 -3.33
CA ARG A 80 12.60 -12.77 -2.53
C ARG A 80 13.35 -11.66 -3.28
N ALA A 81 14.32 -12.02 -4.13
CA ALA A 81 15.07 -11.04 -4.93
C ALA A 81 14.17 -10.36 -5.99
N GLU A 82 13.34 -11.13 -6.68
CA GLU A 82 12.40 -10.63 -7.70
C GLU A 82 11.32 -9.75 -7.07
N VAL A 83 10.83 -10.12 -5.88
CA VAL A 83 9.91 -9.28 -5.09
C VAL A 83 10.57 -7.97 -4.67
N ALA A 84 11.83 -8.00 -4.23
CA ALA A 84 12.55 -6.78 -3.86
C ALA A 84 12.73 -5.85 -5.07
N GLU A 85 13.00 -6.40 -6.25
CA GLU A 85 13.10 -5.66 -7.51
C GLU A 85 11.75 -5.04 -7.92
N CYS A 86 10.64 -5.78 -7.81
CA CYS A 86 9.28 -5.26 -8.00
C CYS A 86 9.03 -4.01 -7.16
N LEU A 87 9.31 -4.12 -5.86
CA LEU A 87 9.08 -3.04 -4.90
C LEU A 87 9.98 -1.83 -5.16
N GLN A 88 11.21 -2.04 -5.62
CA GLN A 88 12.11 -0.94 -5.99
C GLN A 88 11.63 -0.21 -7.24
N ILE A 89 11.14 -0.93 -8.25
CA ILE A 89 10.56 -0.33 -9.45
C ILE A 89 9.30 0.45 -9.09
N ALA A 90 8.43 -0.15 -8.29
CA ALA A 90 7.21 0.47 -7.75
C ALA A 90 7.45 1.74 -6.93
N ALA A 91 8.58 1.83 -6.22
CA ALA A 91 8.94 3.04 -5.47
C ALA A 91 9.52 4.15 -6.36
N ARG A 92 10.06 3.81 -7.55
CA ARG A 92 10.65 4.76 -8.50
C ARG A 92 9.62 5.32 -9.48
N THR A 93 8.67 4.49 -9.88
CA THR A 93 7.48 4.94 -10.59
C THR A 93 6.52 5.45 -9.53
N GLU A 94 6.01 6.67 -9.62
CA GLU A 94 4.93 7.13 -8.74
C GLU A 94 3.69 6.23 -8.93
N MET A 95 3.64 5.10 -8.21
CA MET A 95 2.50 4.21 -8.22
C MET A 95 1.37 4.90 -7.48
N ASP A 96 0.47 5.47 -8.26
CA ASP A 96 -0.69 6.16 -7.75
C ASP A 96 -1.65 5.11 -7.17
N VAL A 97 -1.65 5.01 -5.83
CA VAL A 97 -2.60 4.16 -5.10
C VAL A 97 -4.05 4.46 -5.53
N ARG A 98 -4.33 5.68 -6.02
CA ARG A 98 -5.65 6.06 -6.56
C ARG A 98 -6.09 5.22 -7.75
N LYS A 99 -5.19 5.03 -8.70
CA LYS A 99 -5.44 4.23 -9.92
C LYS A 99 -5.57 2.74 -9.65
N ILE A 100 -5.18 2.29 -8.45
CA ILE A 100 -5.19 0.88 -8.06
C ILE A 100 -6.55 0.49 -7.46
N LEU A 101 -7.31 1.46 -6.93
CA LEU A 101 -8.58 1.24 -6.26
C LEU A 101 -9.82 1.70 -7.05
N THR A 102 -9.62 2.37 -8.19
CA THR A 102 -10.68 2.79 -9.12
C THR A 102 -10.61 1.98 -10.41
#